data_AF-A0A1D6K0A1-F1
#
_entry.id   AF-A0A1D6K0A1-F1
#
_cell.length_a   1.000
_cell.length_b   1.000
_cell.length_c   1.000
_cell.angle_alpha   90.00
_cell.angle_beta   90.00
_cell.angle_gamma   90.00
#
_symmetry.space_group_name_H-M   'P 1'
#
loop_
_entity.id
_entity.type
_entity.pdbx_description
1 polymer ?
#
loop_
_entity_poly.entity_id
_entity_poly.type
_entity_poly.pdbx_seq_one_letter_code
_entity_poly.pdbx_strand_id
1 'polypeptide(L)' 'MGDLETLNLGKNHLSGQLTDMFSQLPKLSTLDLSFKRFSGSLPKSFQHLKDLKTLNVESNQFSGHIDVLAKLPLEDL' A
#
# COMPACT_ATOMS: atom_id res chain seq x y z
N MET A 1 -8.79 1.06 16.53
CA MET A 1 -7.74 1.69 15.72
C MET A 1 -6.49 0.85 15.93
N GLY A 2 -5.93 0.26 14.87
CA GLY A 2 -4.76 -0.61 15.00
C GLY A 2 -3.47 0.22 15.15
N ASP A 3 -2.58 -0.22 16.03
CA ASP A 3 -1.25 0.37 16.25
C ASP A 3 -0.18 -0.25 15.34
N LEU A 4 -0.59 -0.83 14.21
CA LEU A 4 0.33 -1.51 13.30
C LEU A 4 1.16 -0.48 12.54
N GLU A 5 2.47 -0.49 12.77
CA GLU A 5 3.41 0.41 12.11
C GLU A 5 4.00 -0.20 10.82
N THR A 6 4.23 -1.51 10.81
CA THR A 6 4.80 -2.21 9.65
C THR A 6 3.90 -3.34 9.20
N LEU A 7 3.57 -3.35 7.91
CA LEU A 7 2.90 -4.45 7.23
C LEU A 7 3.78 -4.93 6.09
N ASN A 8 4.51 -6.02 6.34
CA ASN A 8 5.27 -6.71 5.31
C ASN A 8 4.50 -7.95 4.86
N LEU A 9 3.97 -7.88 3.65
CA LEU A 9 3.35 -9.01 2.96
C LEU A 9 4.21 -9.50 1.80
N GLY A 10 5.38 -8.91 1.52
CA GLY A 10 6.22 -9.22 0.36
C GLY A 10 6.56 -10.71 0.23
N LYS A 11 6.83 -11.18 -1.00
CA LYS A 11 7.29 -12.56 -1.28
C LYS A 11 6.40 -13.70 -0.73
N ASN A 12 5.07 -13.52 -0.74
CA ASN A 12 4.13 -14.64 -0.53
C ASN A 12 3.25 -14.84 -1.76
N HIS A 13 2.46 -15.92 -1.82
CA HIS A 13 1.59 -16.22 -2.97
C HIS A 13 0.23 -15.49 -2.96
N LEU A 14 0.17 -14.26 -2.43
CA LEU A 14 -1.06 -13.46 -2.41
C LEU A 14 -1.33 -12.85 -3.80
N SER A 15 -2.60 -12.81 -4.18
CA SER A 15 -3.07 -12.31 -5.47
C SER A 15 -4.45 -11.65 -5.35
N GLY A 16 -4.88 -10.97 -6.41
CA GLY A 16 -6.18 -10.29 -6.47
C GLY A 16 -6.06 -8.78 -6.37
N GLN A 17 -7.15 -8.11 -6.04
CA GLN A 17 -7.20 -6.66 -5.89
C GLN A 17 -7.07 -6.27 -4.42
N LEU A 18 -6.38 -5.16 -4.16
CA LEU A 18 -6.38 -4.58 -2.82
C LEU A 18 -7.75 -3.94 -2.56
N THR A 19 -8.35 -4.25 -1.41
CA THR A 19 -9.63 -3.68 -0.96
C THR A 19 -9.41 -2.49 -0.02
N ASP A 20 -10.47 -1.74 0.27
CA ASP A 20 -10.42 -0.54 1.12
C ASP A 20 -10.27 -0.88 2.62
N MET A 21 -9.10 -1.35 3.02
CA MET A 21 -8.78 -1.74 4.41
C MET A 21 -7.81 -0.79 5.11
N PHE A 22 -7.10 0.05 4.34
CA PHE A 22 -6.01 0.89 4.85
C PHE A 22 -6.49 2.06 5.74
N SER A 23 -7.79 2.36 5.74
CA SER A 23 -8.39 3.34 6.65
C SER A 23 -8.35 2.90 8.12
N GLN A 24 -8.15 1.60 8.39
CA GLN A 24 -8.08 1.05 9.75
C GLN A 24 -6.65 1.03 10.32
N LEU A 25 -5.66 1.43 9.52
CA LEU A 25 -4.23 1.36 9.83
C LEU A 25 -3.61 2.78 9.83
N PRO A 26 -4.10 3.71 10.68
CA PRO A 26 -3.67 5.11 10.62
C PRO A 26 -2.19 5.33 10.94
N LYS A 27 -1.57 4.43 11.72
CA LYS A 27 -0.16 4.51 12.16
C LYS A 27 0.83 3.77 11.25
N LEU A 28 0.35 3.24 10.13
CA LEU A 28 1.21 2.44 9.25
C LEU A 28 2.27 3.32 8.60
N SER A 29 3.53 3.01 8.87
CA SER A 29 4.70 3.73 8.39
C SER A 29 5.45 2.97 7.29
N THR A 30 5.34 1.64 7.26
CA THR A 30 5.95 0.79 6.22
C THR A 30 4.96 -0.22 5.68
N LEU A 31 4.79 -0.20 4.35
CA LEU A 31 3.96 -1.14 3.61
C LEU A 31 4.79 -1.81 2.51
N ASP A 32 5.02 -3.10 2.63
CA ASP A 32 5.67 -3.92 1.60
C ASP A 32 4.69 -4.94 1.02
N LEU A 33 4.34 -4.73 -0.24
CA LEU A 33 3.49 -5.59 -1.07
C LEU A 33 4.28 -6.19 -2.25
N SER A 34 5.60 -6.16 -2.20
CA SER A 34 6.47 -6.52 -3.33
C SER A 34 6.45 -8.01 -3.69
N PHE A 35 6.76 -8.30 -4.96
CA PHE A 35 6.87 -9.66 -5.50
C PHE A 35 5.57 -10.46 -5.33
N LYS A 36 4.49 -9.91 -5.87
CA LYS A 36 3.11 -10.41 -5.73
C LYS A 36 2.38 -10.45 -7.06
N ARG A 37 1.19 -11.05 -7.04
CA ARG A 37 0.24 -11.05 -8.16
C ARG A 37 -0.94 -10.13 -7.89
N PHE A 38 -0.72 -9.00 -7.21
CA PHE A 38 -1.77 -8.00 -7.04
C PHE A 38 -1.98 -7.23 -8.34
N SER A 39 -3.23 -6.93 -8.65
CA SER A 39 -3.63 -6.27 -9.89
C SER A 39 -4.74 -5.23 -9.66
N GLY A 40 -5.04 -4.44 -10.69
CA GLY A 40 -6.03 -3.36 -10.61
C GLY A 40 -5.48 -2.10 -9.95
N SER A 41 -6.37 -1.19 -9.55
CA SER A 41 -5.98 0.10 -8.99
C SER A 41 -5.64 0.05 -7.51
N LEU A 42 -4.79 0.97 -7.08
CA LEU A 42 -4.53 1.20 -5.67
C LEU A 42 -5.82 1.74 -5.01
N PRO A 43 -6.22 1.21 -3.84
CA PRO A 43 -7.44 1.63 -3.17
C PRO A 43 -7.39 3.09 -2.73
N LYS A 44 -8.54 3.77 -2.78
CA LYS A 44 -8.65 5.17 -2.33
C LYS A 44 -8.28 5.33 -0.86
N SER A 45 -8.47 4.28 -0.05
CA SER A 45 -8.10 4.29 1.36
C SER A 45 -6.60 4.52 1.63
N PHE A 46 -5.70 4.38 0.65
CA PHE A 46 -4.29 4.76 0.76
C PHE A 46 -4.10 6.21 1.21
N GLN A 47 -5.02 7.12 0.86
CA GLN A 47 -4.97 8.52 1.30
C GLN A 47 -5.04 8.70 2.85
N HIS A 48 -5.40 7.66 3.59
CA HIS A 48 -5.46 7.69 5.06
C HIS A 48 -4.16 7.24 5.71
N LEU A 49 -3.19 6.74 4.93
CA LEU A 49 -1.87 6.33 5.41
C LEU A 49 -0.98 7.56 5.61
N LYS A 50 -1.34 8.39 6.59
CA LYS A 50 -0.71 9.70 6.85
C LYS A 50 0.69 9.60 7.44
N ASP A 51 1.03 8.47 8.03
CA ASP A 51 2.34 8.23 8.63
C ASP A 51 3.23 7.38 7.72
N LEU A 52 2.79 7.06 6.49
CA LEU A 52 3.48 6.16 5.58
C LEU A 52 4.73 6.79 5.00
N LYS A 53 5.88 6.19 5.30
CA LYS A 53 7.19 6.64 4.84
C LYS A 53 7.75 5.74 3.75
N THR A 54 7.41 4.46 3.79
CA THR A 54 7.94 3.47 2.86
C THR A 54 6.80 2.67 2.23
N LEU A 55 6.73 2.72 0.91
CA LEU A 55 5.82 1.91 0.10
C LEU A 55 6.61 1.10 -0.91
N ASN A 56 6.58 -0.23 -0.79
CA ASN A 56 7.11 -1.11 -1.80
C ASN A 56 5.97 -1.87 -2.50
N VAL A 57 5.76 -1.58 -3.78
CA VAL A 57 4.78 -2.25 -4.65
C VAL A 57 5.45 -2.93 -5.85
N GLU A 58 6.77 -3.08 -5.82
CA GLU A 58 7.56 -3.65 -6.91
C GLU A 58 7.08 -5.04 -7.32
N SER A 59 7.24 -5.39 -8.59
CA SER A 59 6.91 -6.71 -9.11
C SER A 59 5.44 -7.10 -8.84
N ASN A 60 4.52 -6.19 -9.19
CA ASN A 60 3.06 -6.36 -9.21
C ASN A 60 2.46 -5.96 -10.57
N GLN A 61 1.15 -6.16 -10.72
CA GLN A 61 0.38 -5.85 -11.93
C GLN A 61 -0.62 -4.70 -11.70
N PHE A 62 -0.26 -3.74 -10.84
CA PHE A 62 -1.11 -2.58 -10.55
C PHE A 62 -1.29 -1.69 -11.79
N SER A 63 -2.49 -1.16 -11.97
CA SER A 63 -2.89 -0.34 -13.13
C SER A 63 -4.03 0.63 -12.79
N GLY A 64 -4.26 1.65 -13.63
CA GLY A 64 -5.33 2.64 -13.41
C GLY A 64 -4.87 3.86 -12.61
N HIS A 65 -5.67 4.32 -11.64
CA HIS A 65 -5.42 5.59 -10.92
C HIS A 65 -4.23 5.46 -9.95
N ILE A 66 -3.04 5.71 -10.47
CA ILE A 66 -1.79 5.78 -9.70
C ILE A 66 -1.65 7.14 -8.97
N ASP A 67 -2.50 8.13 -9.30
CA ASP A 67 -2.52 9.46 -8.66
C ASP A 67 -2.66 9.43 -7.14
N VAL A 68 -3.18 8.34 -6.58
CA VAL A 68 -3.24 8.16 -5.12
C VAL A 68 -1.84 8.12 -4.49
N LEU A 69 -0.80 7.67 -5.24
CA LEU A 69 0.58 7.67 -4.78
C LEU A 69 1.11 9.09 -4.55
N ALA A 70 0.71 10.05 -5.38
CA ALA A 70 1.12 11.45 -5.24
C ALA A 70 0.57 12.12 -3.96
N LYS A 71 -0.40 11.49 -3.30
CA LYS A 71 -0.99 11.97 -2.03
C LYS A 71 -0.35 11.32 -0.80
N LEU A 72 0.54 10.35 -1.00
CA LEU A 72 1.22 9.68 0.10
C LEU A 72 2.40 10.53 0.58
N PRO A 73 2.66 10.58 1.89
CA PRO A 73 3.78 11.32 2.45
C PRO A 73 5.09 10.52 2.34
N LEU A 74 5.40 10.02 1.15
CA LEU A 74 6.62 9.26 0.89
C LEU A 74 7.82 10.22 0.89
N GLU A 75 8.86 9.88 1.65
CA GLU A 75 10.15 10.57 1.60
C GLU A 75 10.82 10.23 0.26
N ASP A 76 11.12 11.26 -0.56
CA ASP A 76 11.83 11.25 -1.85
C ASP A 76 11.77 9.94 -2.70
N LEU A 77 10.93 9.94 -3.73
CA LEU A 77 10.89 8.93 -4.81
C LEU A 77 12.12 8.99 -5.73
#